data_AF-A0A924R1T4-F1
#
_entry.id   AF-A0A924R1T4-F1
#
_cell.length_a   1.000
_cell.length_b   1.000
_cell.length_c   1.000
_cell.angle_alpha   90.00
_cell.angle_beta   90.00
_cell.angle_gamma   90.00
#
_symmetry.space_group_name_H-M   'P 1'
#
loop_
_entity.id
_entity.type
_entity.pdbx_description
1 polymer ?
#
loop_
_entity_poly.entity_id
_entity_poly.type
_entity_poly.pdbx_seq_one_letter_code
_entity_poly.pdbx_strand_id
1 'polypeptide(L)'
;MIIFNNIRTKRLAVRLREISIQQAVAVCRLPADRHEATTTEFLRFVAAGAECPTPAYVTDPRLMTVEERTLLVCHYLSQVSPGGPDFSVGDTSKFSDYVSFADDIGVLSVDMGEVAGERRTLYPLLGIHAELLERLCVSRGDWLIGMMACQIHTHGQQQPDYAQMTDTALLEWCSERIKAMRDMAESDMEELYLQYETCNKELRHFFITGADDGGLVFWPQAEAEGAGQSNPARFRALSCVSEFTKRIFYGFDQSGR
;
A
#
# COMPACT_ATOMS: atom_id res chain seq x y z
N MET A 1 0.42 -24.49 15.54
CA MET A 1 -0.68 -24.05 14.66
C MET A 1 -0.96 -22.61 15.04
N ILE A 2 -0.71 -21.68 14.12
CA ILE A 2 -0.96 -20.25 14.36
C ILE A 2 -2.44 -19.98 14.15
N ILE A 3 -3.09 -19.36 15.14
CA ILE A 3 -4.52 -19.03 15.08
C ILE A 3 -4.65 -17.56 14.69
N PHE A 4 -5.32 -17.30 13.58
CA PHE A 4 -5.60 -15.94 13.12
C PHE A 4 -7.03 -15.56 13.45
N ASN A 5 -7.20 -14.32 13.95
CA ASN A 5 -8.50 -13.72 14.15
C ASN A 5 -9.10 -13.24 12.82
N ASN A 6 -10.42 -13.11 12.78
CA ASN A 6 -11.11 -12.49 11.64
C ASN A 6 -10.86 -10.99 11.65
N ILE A 7 -10.57 -10.45 10.47
CA ILE A 7 -10.38 -9.03 10.23
C ILE A 7 -11.63 -8.52 9.52
N ARG A 8 -12.27 -7.52 10.12
CA ARG A 8 -13.45 -6.86 9.55
C ARG A 8 -13.24 -5.36 9.54
N THR A 9 -13.30 -4.78 8.35
CA THR A 9 -13.37 -3.35 8.09
C THR A 9 -14.62 -3.08 7.24
N LYS A 10 -14.90 -1.82 6.89
CA LYS A 10 -16.01 -1.51 5.98
C LYS A 10 -15.89 -2.18 4.60
N ARG A 11 -14.68 -2.54 4.17
CA ARG A 11 -14.40 -3.13 2.84
C ARG A 11 -13.76 -4.51 2.87
N LEU A 12 -13.34 -4.99 4.03
CA LEU A 12 -12.67 -6.29 4.17
C LEU A 12 -13.42 -7.18 5.16
N ALA A 13 -13.66 -8.43 4.76
CA ALA A 13 -13.96 -9.53 5.67
C ALA A 13 -13.00 -10.65 5.32
N VAL A 14 -11.91 -10.74 6.07
CA VAL A 14 -10.80 -11.64 5.77
C VAL A 14 -10.52 -12.50 6.98
N ARG A 15 -10.33 -13.80 6.73
CA ARG A 15 -9.71 -14.70 7.69
C ARG A 15 -8.33 -15.06 7.17
N LEU A 16 -7.30 -14.65 7.91
CA LEU A 16 -5.93 -15.03 7.56
C LEU A 16 -5.70 -16.53 7.84
N ARG A 17 -4.77 -17.12 7.10
CA ARG A 17 -4.29 -18.48 7.34
C ARG A 17 -2.77 -18.56 7.24
N GLU A 18 -2.19 -19.54 7.92
CA GLU A 18 -0.77 -19.81 7.85
C GLU A 18 -0.35 -20.12 6.39
N ILE A 19 0.79 -19.57 5.98
CA ILE A 19 1.30 -19.74 4.62
C ILE A 19 1.94 -21.13 4.49
N SER A 20 1.68 -21.84 3.40
CA SER A 20 2.36 -23.13 3.17
C SER A 20 3.81 -22.92 2.72
N ILE A 21 4.66 -23.94 2.86
CA ILE A 21 6.05 -23.86 2.40
C ILE A 21 6.14 -23.57 0.89
N GLN A 22 5.29 -24.18 0.07
CA GLN A 22 5.25 -23.96 -1.37
C GLN A 22 4.90 -22.51 -1.72
N GLN A 23 3.94 -21.93 -1.01
CA GLN A 23 3.52 -20.54 -1.18
C GLN A 23 4.60 -19.57 -0.71
N ALA A 24 5.24 -19.84 0.43
CA ALA A 24 6.34 -19.05 0.94
C ALA A 24 7.55 -19.05 -0.03
N VAL A 25 7.83 -20.19 -0.68
CA VAL A 25 8.84 -20.27 -1.75
C VAL A 25 8.46 -19.40 -2.94
N ALA A 26 7.19 -19.41 -3.37
CA ALA A 26 6.73 -18.56 -4.46
C ALA A 26 6.92 -17.07 -4.14
N VAL A 27 6.57 -16.64 -2.92
CA VAL A 27 6.82 -15.27 -2.44
C VAL A 27 8.32 -14.93 -2.43
N CYS A 28 9.18 -15.84 -1.96
CA CYS A 28 10.64 -15.61 -1.90
C CYS A 28 11.33 -15.52 -3.26
N ARG A 29 10.71 -16.06 -4.33
CA ARG A 29 11.26 -16.04 -5.69
C ARG A 29 10.96 -14.75 -6.46
N LEU A 30 10.05 -13.93 -5.94
CA LEU A 30 9.81 -12.62 -6.53
C LEU A 30 11.06 -11.74 -6.40
N PRO A 31 11.31 -10.83 -7.36
CA PRO A 31 12.48 -9.98 -7.28
C PRO A 31 12.50 -9.14 -6.00
N ALA A 32 13.68 -9.01 -5.38
CA ALA A 32 13.88 -8.31 -4.11
C ALA A 32 13.45 -6.84 -4.11
N ASP A 33 13.44 -6.19 -5.28
CA ASP A 33 12.97 -4.82 -5.52
C ASP A 33 11.46 -4.74 -5.81
N ARG A 34 10.74 -5.87 -5.78
CA ARG A 34 9.31 -5.98 -6.08
C ARG A 34 8.45 -6.17 -4.82
N HIS A 35 8.59 -5.26 -3.87
CA HIS A 35 7.91 -5.29 -2.58
C HIS A 35 6.37 -5.25 -2.67
N GLU A 36 5.81 -4.39 -3.52
CA GLU A 36 4.36 -4.26 -3.67
C GLU A 36 3.77 -5.48 -4.38
N ALA A 37 4.46 -6.01 -5.39
CA ALA A 37 4.06 -7.28 -6.01
C ALA A 37 4.15 -8.46 -5.02
N THR A 38 5.20 -8.46 -4.19
CA THR A 38 5.38 -9.45 -3.11
C THR A 38 4.23 -9.39 -2.11
N THR A 39 3.76 -8.20 -1.74
CA THR A 39 2.59 -8.01 -0.87
C THR A 39 1.33 -8.61 -1.49
N THR A 40 1.07 -8.37 -2.78
CA THR A 40 -0.10 -8.96 -3.45
C THR A 40 -0.04 -10.48 -3.49
N GLU A 41 1.11 -11.04 -3.89
CA GLU A 41 1.26 -12.49 -3.98
C GLU A 41 1.13 -13.17 -2.61
N PHE A 42 1.73 -12.58 -1.58
CA PHE A 42 1.56 -13.04 -0.21
C PHE A 42 0.10 -13.01 0.23
N LEU A 43 -0.60 -11.88 0.04
CA LEU A 43 -2.00 -11.73 0.45
C LEU A 43 -2.93 -12.69 -0.31
N ARG A 44 -2.69 -12.97 -1.59
CA ARG A 44 -3.44 -14.00 -2.34
C ARG A 44 -3.35 -15.37 -1.69
N PHE A 45 -2.23 -15.71 -1.06
CA PHE A 45 -2.08 -16.96 -0.35
C PHE A 45 -2.74 -16.95 1.02
N VAL A 46 -2.57 -15.88 1.80
CA VAL A 46 -2.94 -15.89 3.22
C VAL A 46 -4.32 -15.31 3.51
N ALA A 47 -4.84 -14.40 2.68
CA ALA A 47 -6.13 -13.78 2.87
C ALA A 47 -7.24 -14.66 2.26
N ALA A 48 -7.82 -15.55 3.07
CA ALA A 48 -9.04 -16.23 2.67
C ALA A 48 -10.22 -15.27 2.90
N GLY A 49 -10.93 -14.91 1.84
CA GLY A 49 -12.15 -14.13 1.94
C GLY A 49 -13.16 -14.84 2.85
N ALA A 50 -13.62 -14.15 3.88
CA ALA A 50 -14.65 -14.64 4.79
C ALA A 50 -15.97 -13.98 4.40
N GLU A 51 -16.57 -14.46 3.30
CA GLU A 51 -17.83 -13.98 2.71
C GLU A 51 -17.74 -12.53 2.17
N CYS A 52 -18.48 -12.24 1.09
CA CYS A 52 -18.65 -10.88 0.56
C CYS A 52 -20.05 -10.39 0.96
N PRO A 53 -20.24 -9.85 2.17
CA PRO A 53 -21.57 -9.50 2.66
C PRO A 53 -22.17 -8.27 1.97
N THR A 54 -21.36 -7.43 1.29
CA THR A 54 -21.87 -6.30 0.47
C THR A 54 -21.03 -6.09 -0.80
N PRO A 55 -21.56 -5.36 -1.82
CA PRO A 55 -20.79 -5.00 -3.02
C PRO A 55 -19.55 -4.13 -2.78
N ALA A 56 -19.42 -3.52 -1.60
CA ALA A 56 -18.26 -2.71 -1.24
C ALA A 56 -17.05 -3.56 -0.80
N TYR A 57 -17.25 -4.87 -0.59
CA TYR A 57 -16.19 -5.78 -0.15
C TYR A 57 -15.25 -6.10 -1.31
N VAL A 58 -13.96 -6.03 -1.00
CA VAL A 58 -12.89 -6.34 -1.95
C VAL A 58 -12.17 -7.60 -1.52
N THR A 59 -12.01 -8.53 -2.45
CA THR A 59 -11.29 -9.80 -2.23
C THR A 59 -9.95 -9.85 -2.95
N ASP A 60 -9.79 -9.14 -4.06
CA ASP A 60 -8.52 -9.05 -4.78
C ASP A 60 -7.57 -8.06 -4.08
N PRO A 61 -6.39 -8.49 -3.59
CA PRO A 61 -5.41 -7.60 -2.99
C PRO A 61 -4.96 -6.45 -3.90
N ARG A 62 -5.09 -6.57 -5.23
CA ARG A 62 -4.79 -5.48 -6.17
C ARG A 62 -5.79 -4.33 -6.07
N LEU A 63 -7.03 -4.60 -5.69
CA LEU A 63 -8.12 -3.62 -5.61
C LEU A 63 -8.32 -3.06 -4.19
N MET A 64 -7.60 -3.61 -3.22
CA MET A 64 -7.52 -3.06 -1.86
C MET A 64 -6.67 -1.79 -1.86
N THR A 65 -6.94 -0.87 -0.94
CA THR A 65 -6.05 0.27 -0.72
C THR A 65 -4.68 -0.21 -0.21
N VAL A 66 -3.65 0.62 -0.37
CA VAL A 66 -2.33 0.33 0.20
C VAL A 66 -2.41 0.16 1.73
N GLU A 67 -3.20 0.99 2.41
CA GLU A 67 -3.40 0.93 3.86
C GLU A 67 -4.09 -0.38 4.30
N GLU A 68 -5.12 -0.81 3.57
CA GLU A 68 -5.82 -2.09 3.77
C GLU A 68 -4.89 -3.29 3.62
N ARG A 69 -4.06 -3.32 2.56
CA ARG A 69 -3.07 -4.39 2.33
C ARG A 69 -2.04 -4.44 3.45
N THR A 70 -1.59 -3.26 3.88
CA THR A 70 -0.64 -3.10 4.98
C THR A 70 -1.23 -3.57 6.30
N LEU A 71 -2.49 -3.26 6.58
CA LEU A 71 -3.21 -3.76 7.75
C LEU A 71 -3.20 -5.28 7.81
N LEU A 72 -3.50 -5.95 6.69
CA LEU A 72 -3.49 -7.43 6.61
C LEU A 72 -2.09 -8.01 6.84
N VAL A 73 -1.04 -7.40 6.26
CA VAL A 73 0.35 -7.80 6.48
C VAL A 73 0.74 -7.64 7.95
N CYS A 74 0.46 -6.48 8.55
CA CYS A 74 0.77 -6.21 9.95
C CYS A 74 0.01 -7.13 10.90
N HIS A 75 -1.26 -7.43 10.61
CA HIS A 75 -2.01 -8.38 11.42
C HIS A 75 -1.44 -9.80 11.31
N TYR A 76 -0.93 -10.20 10.14
CA TYR A 76 -0.19 -11.44 10.03
C TYR A 76 1.08 -11.43 10.89
N LEU A 77 1.89 -10.36 10.78
CA LEU A 77 3.11 -10.15 11.57
C LEU A 77 2.82 -10.21 13.07
N SER A 78 1.71 -9.64 13.52
CA SER A 78 1.29 -9.63 14.93
C SER A 78 1.13 -11.04 15.52
N GLN A 79 0.92 -12.07 14.68
CA GLN A 79 0.74 -13.46 15.12
C GLN A 79 2.02 -14.29 14.99
N VAL A 80 2.94 -13.91 14.10
CA VAL A 80 4.16 -14.68 13.81
C VAL A 80 5.42 -14.05 14.39
N SER A 81 5.37 -12.78 14.78
CA SER A 81 6.50 -12.06 15.34
C SER A 81 6.81 -12.55 16.76
N PRO A 82 8.09 -12.82 17.10
CA PRO A 82 8.51 -13.15 18.47
C PRO A 82 8.17 -12.06 19.49
N GLY A 83 8.05 -10.80 19.04
CA GLY A 83 7.68 -9.65 19.88
C GLY A 83 6.19 -9.59 20.23
N GLY A 84 5.36 -10.50 19.72
CA GLY A 84 3.92 -10.53 19.93
C GLY A 84 3.14 -9.53 19.07
N PRO A 85 1.88 -9.23 19.44
CA PRO A 85 0.97 -8.41 18.63
C PRO A 85 1.45 -6.98 18.37
N ASP A 86 2.15 -6.38 19.33
CA ASP A 86 2.76 -5.05 19.21
C ASP A 86 4.26 -5.17 19.00
N PHE A 87 4.64 -5.75 17.85
CA PHE A 87 6.01 -6.05 17.51
C PHE A 87 6.87 -4.79 17.36
N SER A 88 8.18 -4.94 17.58
CA SER A 88 9.13 -3.84 17.38
C SER A 88 9.25 -3.45 15.91
N VAL A 89 9.31 -2.14 15.67
CA VAL A 89 9.55 -1.52 14.36
C VAL A 89 10.83 -0.70 14.48
N GLY A 90 11.91 -1.22 13.91
CA GLY A 90 13.25 -0.68 14.19
C GLY A 90 13.64 -0.86 15.67
N ASP A 91 14.51 0.03 16.15
CA ASP A 91 15.10 -0.09 17.49
C ASP A 91 14.24 0.56 18.58
N THR A 92 13.48 1.62 18.24
CA THR A 92 12.83 2.51 19.22
C THR A 92 11.31 2.54 19.13
N SER A 93 10.70 2.03 18.06
CA SER A 93 9.26 2.16 17.81
C SER A 93 8.55 0.82 17.87
N LYS A 94 7.22 0.88 18.01
CA LYS A 94 6.29 -0.24 18.04
C LYS A 94 5.26 -0.13 16.93
N PHE A 95 4.62 -1.24 16.59
CA PHE A 95 3.56 -1.25 15.57
C PHE A 95 2.42 -0.26 15.91
N SER A 96 2.05 -0.18 17.19
CA SER A 96 1.05 0.75 17.72
C SER A 96 1.38 2.23 17.47
N ASP A 97 2.64 2.59 17.23
CA ASP A 97 3.01 3.97 16.88
C ASP A 97 2.58 4.37 15.45
N TYR A 98 2.30 3.39 14.57
CA TYR A 98 2.02 3.62 13.14
C TYR A 98 0.56 3.39 12.75
N VAL A 99 -0.18 2.58 13.52
CA VAL A 99 -1.55 2.18 13.18
C VAL A 99 -2.59 2.91 14.02
N SER A 100 -3.64 3.41 13.36
CA SER A 100 -4.85 3.91 14.01
C SER A 100 -6.04 3.02 13.65
N PHE A 101 -6.44 2.14 14.57
CA PHE A 101 -7.60 1.25 14.35
C PHE A 101 -8.95 1.99 14.43
N ALA A 102 -8.97 3.21 14.96
CA ALA A 102 -10.17 4.05 14.98
C ALA A 102 -10.51 4.61 13.58
N ASP A 103 -9.51 4.76 12.73
CA ASP A 103 -9.63 5.39 11.42
C ASP A 103 -9.84 4.33 10.33
N ASP A 104 -10.97 3.62 10.36
CA ASP A 104 -11.42 2.81 9.22
C ASP A 104 -11.90 3.72 8.08
N ILE A 105 -11.85 3.24 6.84
CA ILE A 105 -12.11 4.01 5.63
C ILE A 105 -13.44 4.77 5.72
N GLY A 106 -13.37 6.10 5.76
CA GLY A 106 -14.53 6.98 5.90
C GLY A 106 -15.25 7.20 4.57
N VAL A 107 -14.47 7.61 3.58
CA VAL A 107 -14.92 8.00 2.24
C VAL A 107 -14.02 7.35 1.19
N LEU A 108 -14.55 7.13 -0.02
CA LEU A 108 -13.83 6.55 -1.16
C LEU A 108 -13.35 7.57 -2.18
N SER A 109 -13.68 8.83 -1.95
CA SER A 109 -13.25 9.95 -2.78
C SER A 109 -13.40 11.25 -1.99
N VAL A 110 -12.52 12.21 -2.25
CA VAL A 110 -12.59 13.57 -1.70
C VAL A 110 -12.63 14.56 -2.86
N ASP A 111 -13.57 15.50 -2.84
CA ASP A 111 -13.60 16.59 -3.80
C ASP A 111 -12.45 17.56 -3.48
N MET A 112 -11.54 17.74 -4.43
CA MET A 112 -10.38 18.63 -4.24
C MET A 112 -10.74 20.10 -4.50
N GLY A 113 -11.95 20.37 -5.01
CA GLY A 113 -12.32 21.69 -5.50
C GLY A 113 -11.63 22.02 -6.83
N GLU A 114 -11.61 23.29 -7.17
CA GLU A 114 -10.87 23.82 -8.33
C GLU A 114 -9.42 24.06 -7.92
N VAL A 115 -8.49 23.39 -8.60
CA VAL A 115 -7.05 23.47 -8.36
C VAL A 115 -6.32 23.46 -9.70
N ALA A 116 -5.40 24.41 -9.90
CA ALA A 116 -4.74 24.63 -11.18
C ALA A 116 -5.74 24.76 -12.37
N GLY A 117 -6.85 25.47 -12.15
CA GLY A 117 -7.88 25.76 -13.16
C GLY A 117 -8.82 24.61 -13.52
N GLU A 118 -8.75 23.48 -12.83
CA GLU A 118 -9.63 22.33 -13.05
C GLU A 118 -10.25 21.84 -11.75
N ARG A 119 -11.52 21.43 -11.80
CA ARG A 119 -12.12 20.72 -10.66
C ARG A 119 -11.62 19.28 -10.62
N ARG A 120 -11.10 18.85 -9.47
CA ARG A 120 -10.48 17.52 -9.32
C ARG A 120 -11.08 16.72 -8.17
N THR A 121 -10.85 15.42 -8.19
CA THR A 121 -11.32 14.48 -7.16
C THR A 121 -10.21 13.49 -6.87
N LEU A 122 -9.96 13.26 -5.57
CA LEU A 122 -8.92 12.38 -5.09
C LEU A 122 -9.51 11.02 -4.69
N TYR A 123 -8.83 9.93 -5.06
CA TYR A 123 -9.19 8.57 -4.70
C TYR A 123 -8.05 7.87 -3.93
N PRO A 124 -8.35 6.82 -3.14
CA PRO A 124 -7.32 6.03 -2.46
C PRO A 124 -6.30 5.41 -3.42
N LEU A 125 -5.05 5.31 -2.99
CA LEU A 125 -4.03 4.56 -3.71
C LEU A 125 -4.29 3.06 -3.54
N LEU A 126 -4.47 2.35 -4.66
CA LEU A 126 -4.76 0.92 -4.68
C LEU A 126 -3.48 0.09 -4.82
N GLY A 127 -3.53 -1.18 -4.43
CA GLY A 127 -2.41 -2.12 -4.60
C GLY A 127 -1.94 -2.25 -6.05
N ILE A 128 -2.87 -2.24 -6.99
CA ILE A 128 -2.58 -2.28 -8.43
C ILE A 128 -1.77 -1.07 -8.91
N HIS A 129 -2.01 0.11 -8.31
CA HIS A 129 -1.22 1.31 -8.58
C HIS A 129 0.17 1.16 -7.97
N ALA A 130 0.26 0.71 -6.71
CA ALA A 130 1.53 0.54 -6.00
C ALA A 130 2.49 -0.43 -6.71
N GLU A 131 1.98 -1.57 -7.19
CA GLU A 131 2.75 -2.53 -8.02
C GLU A 131 3.29 -1.92 -9.30
N LEU A 132 2.50 -1.07 -9.94
CA LEU A 132 2.92 -0.43 -11.18
C LEU A 132 3.96 0.65 -10.93
N LEU A 133 3.74 1.50 -9.93
CA LEU A 133 4.66 2.57 -9.56
C LEU A 133 6.04 2.01 -9.16
N GLU A 134 6.08 0.84 -8.52
CA GLU A 134 7.32 0.12 -8.24
C GLU A 134 8.14 -0.23 -9.51
N ARG A 135 7.49 -0.31 -10.67
CA ARG A 135 8.16 -0.54 -11.97
C ARG A 135 8.60 0.76 -12.64
N LEU A 136 8.00 1.88 -12.29
CA LEU A 136 8.16 3.16 -12.98
C LEU A 136 8.99 4.19 -12.22
N CYS A 137 8.96 4.13 -10.89
CA CYS A 137 9.51 5.15 -10.02
C CYS A 137 10.85 4.69 -9.43
N VAL A 138 11.86 5.57 -9.47
CA VAL A 138 13.22 5.28 -8.97
C VAL A 138 13.68 6.25 -7.88
N SER A 139 12.91 7.33 -7.66
CA SER A 139 13.17 8.34 -6.65
C SER A 139 11.91 8.71 -5.89
N ARG A 140 12.06 9.32 -4.71
CA ARG A 140 10.95 9.87 -3.94
C ARG A 140 10.06 10.81 -4.77
N GLY A 141 10.68 11.66 -5.59
CA GLY A 141 9.96 12.56 -6.49
C GLY A 141 9.09 11.82 -7.51
N ASP A 142 9.64 10.76 -8.12
CA ASP A 142 8.87 9.92 -9.06
C ASP A 142 7.68 9.24 -8.37
N TRP A 143 7.87 8.75 -7.14
CA TRP A 143 6.82 8.12 -6.36
C TRP A 143 5.70 9.10 -6.01
N LEU A 144 6.03 10.30 -5.54
CA LEU A 144 5.02 11.31 -5.20
C LEU A 144 4.20 11.72 -6.44
N ILE A 145 4.86 12.01 -7.55
CA ILE A 145 4.19 12.32 -8.82
C ILE A 145 3.35 11.12 -9.29
N GLY A 146 3.89 9.91 -9.17
CA GLY A 146 3.19 8.66 -9.49
C GLY A 146 1.91 8.45 -8.69
N MET A 147 1.99 8.64 -7.37
CA MET A 147 0.84 8.55 -6.47
C MET A 147 -0.23 9.57 -6.86
N MET A 148 0.15 10.84 -7.05
CA MET A 148 -0.77 11.89 -7.51
C MET A 148 -1.41 11.53 -8.85
N ALA A 149 -0.64 11.07 -9.83
CA ALA A 149 -1.13 10.66 -11.15
C ALA A 149 -2.16 9.51 -11.06
N CYS A 150 -1.97 8.54 -10.17
CA CYS A 150 -2.89 7.42 -9.98
C CYS A 150 -4.14 7.79 -9.16
N GLN A 151 -4.09 8.85 -8.35
CA GLN A 151 -5.15 9.18 -7.39
C GLN A 151 -6.02 10.38 -7.79
N ILE A 152 -5.46 11.36 -8.52
CA ILE A 152 -6.13 12.62 -8.84
C ILE A 152 -6.84 12.53 -10.18
N HIS A 153 -8.16 12.56 -10.20
CA HIS A 153 -8.96 12.53 -11.42
C HIS A 153 -9.62 13.89 -11.67
N THR A 154 -9.90 14.21 -12.93
CA THR A 154 -10.81 15.33 -13.23
C THR A 154 -12.18 15.02 -12.65
N HIS A 155 -12.86 16.01 -12.08
CA HIS A 155 -14.16 15.80 -11.47
C HIS A 155 -15.17 15.25 -12.48
N GLY A 156 -15.89 14.18 -12.10
CA GLY A 156 -16.83 13.48 -12.99
C GLY A 156 -16.17 12.51 -13.97
N GLN A 157 -14.84 12.43 -14.04
CA GLN A 157 -14.15 11.40 -14.80
C GLN A 157 -14.36 10.04 -14.12
N GLN A 158 -14.92 9.08 -14.86
CA GLN A 158 -15.08 7.73 -14.35
C GLN A 158 -13.70 7.06 -14.20
N GLN A 159 -13.47 6.40 -13.06
CA GLN A 159 -12.27 5.58 -12.89
C GLN A 159 -12.32 4.39 -13.85
N PRO A 160 -11.18 3.97 -14.43
CA PRO A 160 -11.11 2.72 -15.17
C PRO A 160 -11.59 1.54 -14.30
N ASP A 161 -12.19 0.54 -14.93
CA ASP A 161 -12.43 -0.74 -14.26
C ASP A 161 -11.10 -1.50 -14.18
N TYR A 162 -10.32 -1.21 -13.14
CA TYR A 162 -9.00 -1.78 -12.92
C TYR A 162 -9.00 -3.31 -12.87
N ALA A 163 -10.14 -3.94 -12.52
CA ALA A 163 -10.27 -5.40 -12.48
C ALA A 163 -10.26 -6.03 -13.89
N GLN A 164 -10.67 -5.28 -14.91
CA GLN A 164 -10.76 -5.72 -16.29
C GLN A 164 -9.60 -5.23 -17.17
N MET A 165 -8.73 -4.37 -16.63
CA MET A 165 -7.58 -3.86 -17.36
C MET A 165 -6.46 -4.91 -17.46
N THR A 166 -5.82 -4.97 -18.62
CA THR A 166 -4.56 -5.71 -18.78
C THR A 166 -3.41 -4.94 -18.16
N ASP A 167 -2.34 -5.62 -17.76
CA ASP A 167 -1.15 -4.96 -17.20
C ASP A 167 -0.52 -3.96 -18.19
N THR A 168 -0.60 -4.22 -19.50
CA THR A 168 -0.13 -3.29 -20.54
C THR A 168 -0.99 -2.04 -20.60
N ALA A 169 -2.32 -2.18 -20.62
CA ALA A 169 -3.23 -1.03 -20.65
C ALA A 169 -3.12 -0.18 -19.38
N LEU A 170 -2.93 -0.81 -18.22
CA LEU A 170 -2.70 -0.12 -16.96
C LEU A 170 -1.37 0.65 -16.99
N LEU A 171 -0.31 0.03 -17.51
CA LEU A 171 1.00 0.66 -17.67
C LEU A 171 0.92 1.90 -18.56
N GLU A 172 0.28 1.78 -19.72
CA GLU A 172 0.07 2.90 -20.65
C GLU A 172 -0.73 4.02 -19.97
N TRP A 173 -1.86 3.68 -19.35
CA TRP A 173 -2.73 4.64 -18.66
C TRP A 173 -2.01 5.44 -17.57
N CYS A 174 -1.27 4.77 -16.67
CA CYS A 174 -0.53 5.49 -15.65
C CYS A 174 0.64 6.28 -16.23
N SER A 175 1.35 5.75 -17.22
CA SER A 175 2.51 6.44 -17.82
C SER A 175 2.11 7.75 -18.47
N GLU A 176 0.98 7.77 -19.18
CA GLU A 176 0.41 9.00 -19.77
C GLU A 176 0.09 10.05 -18.70
N ARG A 177 -0.48 9.62 -17.57
CA ARG A 177 -0.87 10.51 -16.48
C ARG A 177 0.33 11.03 -15.69
N ILE A 178 1.32 10.19 -15.45
CA ILE A 178 2.60 10.61 -14.86
C ILE A 178 3.29 11.63 -15.75
N LYS A 179 3.29 11.40 -17.07
CA LYS A 179 3.82 12.36 -18.04
C LYS A 179 3.06 13.68 -17.98
N ALA A 180 1.73 13.64 -17.99
CA ALA A 180 0.91 14.86 -17.90
C ALA A 180 1.22 15.68 -16.64
N MET A 181 1.39 15.04 -15.49
CA MET A 181 1.79 15.71 -14.24
C MET A 181 3.19 16.34 -14.34
N ARG A 182 4.14 15.69 -15.02
CA ARG A 182 5.51 16.21 -15.21
C ARG A 182 5.58 17.38 -16.19
N ASP A 183 4.65 17.42 -17.14
CA ASP A 183 4.56 18.48 -18.15
C ASP A 183 3.82 19.73 -17.62
N MET A 184 3.27 19.69 -16.40
CA MET A 184 2.62 20.84 -15.75
C MET A 184 3.61 21.97 -15.44
N ALA A 185 3.11 23.20 -15.40
CA ALA A 185 3.88 24.31 -14.87
C ALA A 185 4.20 24.08 -13.38
N GLU A 186 5.39 24.49 -12.93
CA GLU A 186 5.83 24.30 -11.55
C GLU A 186 4.86 24.91 -10.52
N SER A 187 4.32 26.10 -10.81
CA SER A 187 3.30 26.76 -9.97
C SER A 187 2.03 25.93 -9.83
N ASP A 188 1.57 25.33 -10.92
CA ASP A 188 0.36 24.51 -10.94
C ASP A 188 0.58 23.19 -10.17
N MET A 189 1.79 22.64 -10.27
CA MET A 189 2.18 21.44 -9.54
C MET A 189 2.31 21.71 -8.03
N GLU A 190 2.84 22.86 -7.63
CA GLU A 190 2.90 23.30 -6.23
C GLU A 190 1.49 23.42 -5.64
N GLU A 191 0.59 24.15 -6.32
CA GLU A 191 -0.81 24.30 -5.89
C GLU A 191 -1.50 22.93 -5.77
N LEU A 192 -1.31 22.06 -6.78
CA LEU A 192 -1.87 20.72 -6.79
C LEU A 192 -1.35 19.86 -5.65
N TYR A 193 -0.05 19.91 -5.36
CA TYR A 193 0.57 19.13 -4.29
C TYR A 193 0.06 19.54 -2.92
N LEU A 194 -0.06 20.85 -2.65
CA LEU A 194 -0.59 21.36 -1.37
C LEU A 194 -2.05 20.93 -1.16
N GLN A 195 -2.86 20.96 -2.22
CA GLN A 195 -4.24 20.50 -2.15
C GLN A 195 -4.32 18.97 -2.00
N TYR A 196 -3.46 18.23 -2.70
CA TYR A 196 -3.32 16.78 -2.56
C TYR A 196 -3.02 16.40 -1.10
N GLU A 197 -2.04 17.03 -0.46
CA GLU A 197 -1.67 16.77 0.95
C GLU A 197 -2.85 17.01 1.91
N THR A 198 -3.68 18.01 1.63
CA THR A 198 -4.88 18.31 2.43
C THR A 198 -5.93 17.22 2.26
N CYS A 199 -6.32 16.90 1.03
CA CYS A 199 -7.33 15.88 0.75
C CYS A 199 -6.86 14.47 1.12
N ASN A 200 -5.57 14.18 1.03
CA ASN A 200 -5.00 12.87 1.39
C ASN A 200 -5.09 12.61 2.90
N LYS A 201 -5.12 13.66 3.74
CA LYS A 201 -5.42 13.51 5.19
C LYS A 201 -6.86 13.07 5.43
N GLU A 202 -7.80 13.49 4.59
CA GLU A 202 -9.22 13.10 4.70
C GLU A 202 -9.50 11.69 4.16
N LEU A 203 -8.74 11.23 3.15
CA LEU A 203 -8.83 9.86 2.62
C LEU A 203 -8.13 8.81 3.49
N ARG A 204 -7.22 9.27 4.36
CA ARG A 204 -6.38 8.40 5.18
C ARG A 204 -7.21 7.45 6.02
N HIS A 205 -6.75 6.21 6.11
CA HIS A 205 -7.28 5.21 7.04
C HIS A 205 -6.18 4.27 7.48
N PHE A 206 -6.20 3.86 8.75
CA PHE A 206 -5.22 3.01 9.43
C PHE A 206 -3.77 3.53 9.51
N PHE A 207 -3.18 4.07 8.44
CA PHE A 207 -1.76 4.43 8.38
C PHE A 207 -1.52 5.79 7.73
N ILE A 208 -0.41 6.44 8.08
CA ILE A 208 0.05 7.64 7.36
C ILE A 208 0.97 7.21 6.21
N THR A 209 0.46 7.13 5.00
CA THR A 209 1.25 6.71 3.82
C THR A 209 2.11 7.85 3.28
N GLY A 210 3.36 7.54 2.90
CA GLY A 210 4.27 8.43 2.16
C GLY A 210 5.19 7.63 1.23
N ALA A 211 6.25 8.26 0.73
CA ALA A 211 7.24 7.61 -0.13
C ALA A 211 8.68 8.10 0.13
N ASP A 212 9.64 7.22 -0.14
CA ASP A 212 11.07 7.52 -0.29
C ASP A 212 11.61 6.89 -1.61
N ASP A 213 12.93 6.92 -1.84
CA ASP A 213 13.56 6.38 -3.06
C ASP A 213 13.33 4.87 -3.28
N GLY A 214 13.06 4.10 -2.22
CA GLY A 214 12.69 2.68 -2.24
C GLY A 214 11.19 2.40 -2.21
N GLY A 215 10.34 3.42 -2.42
CA GLY A 215 8.89 3.32 -2.54
C GLY A 215 8.08 3.65 -1.30
N LEU A 216 6.93 3.01 -1.12
CA LEU A 216 5.93 3.38 -0.10
C LEU A 216 6.40 3.14 1.35
N VAL A 217 6.27 4.16 2.20
CA VAL A 217 6.58 4.13 3.63
C VAL A 217 5.39 4.55 4.47
N PHE A 218 5.42 4.20 5.75
CA PHE A 218 4.40 4.59 6.72
C PHE A 218 5.01 5.43 7.83
N TRP A 219 4.44 6.61 8.04
CA TRP A 219 4.84 7.52 9.12
C TRP A 219 4.11 7.16 10.42
N PRO A 220 4.74 7.40 11.58
CA PRO A 220 4.08 7.28 12.88
C PRO A 220 2.92 8.27 13.01
N GLN A 221 1.87 7.91 13.76
CA GLN A 221 0.63 8.71 13.91
C GLN A 221 0.86 10.03 14.66
N ALA A 222 1.77 10.05 15.62
CA ALA A 222 2.28 11.26 16.27
C ALA A 222 3.63 10.95 16.94
N GLU A 223 4.53 11.94 16.99
CA GLU A 223 5.61 11.94 17.98
C GLU A 223 4.96 12.10 19.35
N ALA A 224 4.88 11.03 20.16
CA ALA A 224 4.53 11.20 21.56
C ALA A 224 5.51 12.23 22.16
N GLU A 225 5.00 13.25 22.86
CA GLU A 225 5.85 14.25 23.52
C GLU A 225 6.92 13.54 24.37
N GLY A 226 8.19 13.66 23.97
CA GLY A 226 9.33 13.02 24.66
C GLY A 226 9.76 11.65 24.13
N ALA A 227 9.08 11.07 23.14
CA ALA A 227 9.60 9.95 22.36
C ALA A 227 10.52 10.50 21.26
N GLY A 228 11.70 9.89 21.09
CA GLY A 228 12.57 10.23 19.97
C GLY A 228 11.83 10.11 18.64
N GLN A 229 12.23 10.91 17.65
CA GLN A 229 11.66 10.89 16.29
C GLN A 229 11.60 9.46 15.75
N SER A 230 10.40 8.88 15.71
CA SER A 230 10.15 7.59 15.08
C SER A 230 10.30 7.76 13.57
N ASN A 231 11.22 6.99 12.97
CA ASN A 231 11.49 7.04 11.54
C ASN A 231 10.35 6.38 10.75
N PRO A 232 10.14 6.75 9.46
CA PRO A 232 9.24 6.01 8.59
C PRO A 232 9.56 4.52 8.54
N ALA A 233 8.52 3.68 8.49
CA ALA A 233 8.66 2.23 8.50
C ALA A 233 8.12 1.59 7.22
N ARG A 234 8.54 0.34 6.98
CA ARG A 234 8.09 -0.51 5.88
C ARG A 234 7.64 -1.85 6.42
N PHE A 235 6.37 -2.17 6.23
CA PHE A 235 5.80 -3.46 6.62
C PHE A 235 5.85 -4.42 5.43
N ARG A 236 7.01 -5.05 5.22
CA ARG A 236 7.25 -5.93 4.07
C ARG A 236 6.60 -7.29 4.27
N ALA A 237 5.85 -7.77 3.28
CA ALA A 237 5.25 -9.10 3.31
C ALA A 237 6.29 -10.23 3.46
N LEU A 238 7.51 -10.03 2.97
CA LEU A 238 8.59 -11.00 3.18
C LEU A 238 8.91 -11.19 4.68
N SER A 239 8.70 -10.20 5.53
CA SER A 239 8.87 -10.33 6.99
C SER A 239 7.90 -11.35 7.61
N CYS A 240 6.80 -11.68 6.94
CA CYS A 240 5.86 -12.73 7.35
C CYS A 240 6.37 -14.15 7.05
N VAL A 241 7.38 -14.29 6.20
CA VAL A 241 8.00 -15.58 5.87
C VAL A 241 9.08 -15.91 6.90
N SER A 242 9.23 -17.19 7.25
CA SER A 242 10.25 -17.61 8.21
C SER A 242 11.67 -17.43 7.66
N GLU A 243 12.62 -17.14 8.56
CA GLU A 243 14.05 -17.03 8.21
C GLU A 243 14.61 -18.33 7.62
N PHE A 244 14.09 -19.48 8.04
CA PHE A 244 14.44 -20.78 7.47
C PHE A 244 14.16 -20.82 5.95
N THR A 245 12.95 -20.43 5.54
CA THR A 245 12.56 -20.44 4.13
C THR A 245 13.34 -19.41 3.34
N LYS A 246 13.51 -18.19 3.87
CA LYS A 246 14.30 -17.15 3.21
C LYS A 246 15.73 -17.61 2.97
N ARG A 247 16.40 -18.17 3.97
CA ARG A 247 17.80 -18.64 3.86
C ARG A 247 18.00 -19.66 2.74
N ILE A 248 16.98 -20.47 2.44
CA ILE A 248 17.09 -21.53 1.41
C ILE A 248 16.70 -21.01 0.02
N PHE A 249 15.68 -20.14 -0.06
CA PHE A 249 15.03 -19.84 -1.34
C PHE A 249 15.07 -18.37 -1.76
N TYR A 250 15.40 -17.45 -0.85
CA TYR A 250 15.52 -16.03 -1.18
C TYR A 250 16.86 -15.75 -1.86
N GLY A 251 16.83 -15.06 -3.00
CA GLY A 251 18.04 -14.65 -3.74
C GLY A 251 18.74 -15.75 -4.57
N PHE A 252 18.32 -17.02 -4.48
CA PHE A 252 18.96 -18.12 -5.21
C PHE A 252 18.79 -18.04 -6.75
N ASP A 253 17.80 -17.30 -7.23
CA ASP A 253 17.51 -17.10 -8.67
C ASP A 253 17.97 -15.73 -9.19
N GLN A 254 18.54 -14.86 -8.35
CA GLN A 254 19.00 -13.53 -8.75
C GLN A 254 20.47 -13.50 -9.20
N SER A 255 21.20 -14.60 -9.00
CA SER A 255 22.59 -14.79 -9.42
C SER A 255 22.74 -15.38 -10.84
N GLY A 256 21.67 -15.38 -11.65
CA GLY A 256 21.70 -15.76 -13.06
C GLY A 256 22.35 -14.73 -14.00
N ARG A 257 23.44 -14.08 -13.57
CA ARG A 257 24.36 -13.30 -14.42
C ARG A 257 25.79 -13.71 -14.16
#